data_AF-A0A8J8K052-F1
#
_entry.id   AF-A0A8J8K052-F1
#
_cell.length_a   1.000
_cell.length_b   1.000
_cell.length_c   1.000
_cell.angle_alpha   90.00
_cell.angle_beta   90.00
_cell.angle_gamma   90.00
#
_symmetry.space_group_name_H-M   'P 1'
#
loop_
_entity.id
_entity.type
_entity.pdbx_description
1 polymer ?
#
loop_
_entity_poly.entity_id
_entity_poly.type
_entity_poly.pdbx_seq_one_letter_code
_entity_poly.pdbx_strand_id
1 'polypeptide(L)'
;MMDKQITELAEQLGLKLKENKLKIVTAESCTGGGIAQAMTEISGSSVWFDRGFVTYSNLAKVQMLQVKQVTLDDFGAVSDEVAREMVGGALANSDAEIAVSVTGIAGPTGGSEQKPVGTVYIAWGMTGGAIGCKKYAFLGDRTEIRQQTVVYALTNCLQQQKIFKNIKVSLYQKSEIFLKQLLKQKLPENSHYFLFGSRAKGTASEMADIDIGILAELAIPKQIINNINEEIEESFVPYKVDLIDFKVASESFTQQALKKVIPWN
;
A
#
# COMPACT_ATOMS: atom_id res chain seq x y z
N MET A 1 -24.72 -17.79 -3.17
CA MET A 1 -24.27 -16.40 -2.90
C MET A 1 -22.92 -16.48 -2.23
N MET A 2 -22.02 -15.54 -2.51
CA MET A 2 -20.75 -15.42 -1.81
C MET A 2 -20.99 -15.08 -0.33
N ASP A 3 -20.08 -15.53 0.53
CA ASP A 3 -20.14 -15.22 1.96
C ASP A 3 -20.05 -13.70 2.18
N LYS A 4 -20.93 -13.17 3.04
CA LYS A 4 -21.03 -11.72 3.30
C LYS A 4 -19.70 -11.12 3.78
N GLN A 5 -18.96 -11.83 4.62
CA GLN A 5 -17.68 -11.36 5.14
C GLN A 5 -16.64 -11.26 4.01
N ILE A 6 -16.63 -12.23 3.09
CA ILE A 6 -15.73 -12.21 1.92
C ILE A 6 -16.03 -11.00 1.04
N THR A 7 -17.31 -10.74 0.76
CA THR A 7 -17.73 -9.57 -0.02
C THR A 7 -17.29 -8.26 0.63
N GLU A 8 -17.56 -8.07 1.93
CA GLU A 8 -17.16 -6.86 2.65
C GLU A 8 -15.64 -6.63 2.66
N LEU A 9 -14.85 -7.69 2.82
CA LEU A 9 -13.38 -7.60 2.77
C LEU A 9 -12.88 -7.26 1.36
N ALA A 10 -13.47 -7.85 0.33
CA ALA A 10 -13.10 -7.56 -1.06
C ALA A 10 -13.46 -6.12 -1.44
N GLU A 11 -14.62 -5.60 -1.02
CA GLU A 11 -15.01 -4.21 -1.21
C GLU A 11 -14.03 -3.23 -0.56
N GLN A 12 -13.71 -3.46 0.72
CA GLN A 12 -12.74 -2.63 1.44
C GLN A 12 -11.36 -2.64 0.78
N LEU A 13 -10.90 -3.82 0.33
CA LEU A 13 -9.62 -3.94 -0.35
C LEU A 13 -9.64 -3.19 -1.69
N GLY A 14 -10.71 -3.37 -2.47
CA GLY A 14 -10.88 -2.70 -3.75
C GLY A 14 -10.93 -1.18 -3.61
N LEU A 15 -11.62 -0.64 -2.60
CA LEU A 15 -11.61 0.80 -2.29
C LEU A 15 -10.19 1.30 -2.03
N LYS A 16 -9.44 0.60 -1.17
CA LYS A 16 -8.10 1.00 -0.79
C LYS A 16 -7.11 0.93 -1.95
N LEU A 17 -7.22 -0.08 -2.81
CA LEU A 17 -6.41 -0.20 -4.03
C LEU A 17 -6.73 0.92 -5.01
N LYS A 18 -8.01 1.24 -5.22
CA LYS A 18 -8.46 2.36 -6.07
C LYS A 18 -7.93 3.70 -5.58
N GLU A 19 -8.05 3.99 -4.28
CA GLU A 19 -7.54 5.23 -3.67
C GLU A 19 -6.03 5.42 -3.90
N ASN A 20 -5.27 4.32 -3.93
CA ASN A 20 -3.82 4.37 -4.09
C ASN A 20 -3.36 4.14 -5.55
N LYS A 21 -4.29 4.01 -6.50
CA LYS A 21 -4.02 3.70 -7.91
C LYS A 21 -3.14 2.45 -8.08
N LEU A 22 -3.40 1.42 -7.28
CA LEU A 22 -2.67 0.16 -7.31
C LEU A 22 -3.53 -0.94 -7.93
N LYS A 23 -2.85 -1.89 -8.56
CA LYS A 23 -3.41 -3.15 -8.98
C LYS A 23 -2.90 -4.30 -8.10
N ILE A 24 -3.74 -5.32 -7.95
CA ILE A 24 -3.41 -6.57 -7.27
C ILE A 24 -3.49 -7.76 -8.23
N VAL A 25 -2.57 -8.71 -8.06
CA VAL A 25 -2.56 -10.03 -8.70
C VAL A 25 -2.68 -11.14 -7.65
N THR A 26 -3.35 -12.25 -7.98
CA THR A 26 -3.44 -13.42 -7.10
C THR A 26 -2.66 -14.62 -7.65
N ALA A 27 -2.09 -15.43 -6.77
CA ALA A 27 -1.50 -16.73 -7.08
C ALA A 27 -2.06 -17.82 -6.16
N GLU A 28 -2.95 -18.64 -6.68
CA GLU A 28 -3.80 -19.54 -5.92
C GLU A 28 -3.49 -21.01 -6.20
N SER A 29 -3.38 -21.82 -5.13
CA SER A 29 -3.36 -23.27 -5.21
C SER A 29 -4.62 -23.86 -4.57
N CYS A 30 -4.66 -24.00 -3.24
CA CYS A 30 -5.74 -24.74 -2.56
C CYS A 30 -7.12 -24.06 -2.62
N THR A 31 -7.19 -22.75 -2.84
CA THR A 31 -8.44 -22.00 -3.01
C THR A 31 -9.04 -22.15 -4.41
N GLY A 32 -8.26 -22.53 -5.41
CA GLY A 32 -8.74 -22.81 -6.77
C GLY A 32 -9.42 -21.62 -7.46
N GLY A 33 -8.94 -20.39 -7.23
CA GLY A 33 -9.52 -19.17 -7.79
C GLY A 33 -10.54 -18.47 -6.90
N GLY A 34 -10.74 -18.94 -5.67
CA GLY A 34 -11.69 -18.35 -4.72
C GLY A 34 -11.34 -16.90 -4.33
N ILE A 35 -10.06 -16.54 -4.30
CA ILE A 35 -9.65 -15.15 -4.01
C ILE A 35 -9.92 -14.26 -5.23
N ALA A 36 -9.53 -14.71 -6.42
CA ALA A 36 -9.84 -14.02 -7.67
C ALA A 36 -11.36 -13.82 -7.83
N GLN A 37 -12.16 -14.87 -7.59
CA GLN A 37 -13.62 -14.79 -7.62
C GLN A 37 -14.13 -13.70 -6.68
N ALA A 38 -13.65 -13.67 -5.43
CA ALA A 38 -14.05 -12.66 -4.45
C ALA A 38 -13.74 -11.23 -4.90
N MET A 39 -12.57 -11.02 -5.52
CA MET A 39 -12.19 -9.71 -6.05
C MET A 39 -13.04 -9.32 -7.26
N THR A 40 -13.28 -10.25 -8.18
CA THR A 40 -14.02 -9.98 -9.43
C THR A 40 -15.52 -9.85 -9.25
N GLU A 41 -16.09 -10.37 -8.16
CA GLU A 41 -17.50 -10.19 -7.79
C GLU A 41 -17.82 -8.70 -7.51
N ILE A 42 -16.80 -7.92 -7.12
CA ILE A 42 -16.97 -6.50 -6.82
C ILE A 42 -17.04 -5.70 -8.13
N SER A 43 -18.10 -4.91 -8.29
CA SER A 43 -18.27 -4.03 -9.45
C SER A 43 -17.12 -3.03 -9.58
N GLY A 44 -16.61 -2.86 -10.80
CA GLY A 44 -15.45 -2.02 -11.10
C GLY A 44 -14.10 -2.62 -10.68
N SER A 45 -14.05 -3.93 -10.41
CA SER A 45 -12.81 -4.66 -10.10
C SER A 45 -11.73 -4.55 -11.17
N SER A 46 -12.11 -4.37 -12.45
CA SER A 46 -11.18 -4.17 -13.57
C SER A 46 -10.20 -3.00 -13.43
N VAL A 47 -10.47 -2.04 -12.54
CA VAL A 47 -9.58 -0.90 -12.27
C VAL A 47 -8.40 -1.28 -11.35
N TRP A 48 -8.58 -2.27 -10.48
CA TRP A 48 -7.64 -2.57 -9.39
C TRP A 48 -7.28 -4.05 -9.25
N PHE A 49 -7.93 -4.95 -9.98
CA PHE A 49 -7.57 -6.36 -10.10
C PHE A 49 -6.99 -6.61 -11.50
N ASP A 50 -5.75 -7.09 -11.57
CA ASP A 50 -5.07 -7.33 -12.84
C ASP A 50 -5.38 -8.71 -13.41
N ARG A 51 -4.99 -9.76 -12.69
CA ARG A 51 -5.19 -11.16 -13.07
C ARG A 51 -5.10 -12.10 -11.88
N GLY A 52 -5.47 -13.35 -12.09
CA GLY A 52 -5.26 -14.44 -11.14
C GLY A 52 -4.57 -15.63 -11.78
N PHE A 53 -3.57 -16.19 -11.10
CA PHE A 53 -2.88 -17.41 -11.47
C PHE A 53 -3.41 -18.56 -10.61
N VAL A 54 -4.01 -19.59 -11.22
CA VAL A 54 -4.34 -20.83 -10.50
C VAL A 54 -3.27 -21.88 -10.81
N THR A 55 -2.34 -22.11 -9.88
CA THR A 55 -1.15 -22.96 -10.08
C THR A 55 -1.20 -24.19 -9.16
N TYR A 56 -2.15 -25.09 -9.42
CA TYR A 56 -2.41 -26.24 -8.55
C TYR A 56 -1.25 -27.24 -8.53
N SER A 57 -0.64 -27.55 -9.69
CA SER A 57 0.48 -28.48 -9.80
C SER A 57 1.83 -27.80 -9.54
N ASN A 58 2.85 -28.59 -9.15
CA ASN A 58 4.22 -28.10 -9.04
C ASN A 58 4.73 -27.54 -10.38
N LEU A 59 4.44 -28.21 -11.48
CA LEU A 59 4.81 -27.75 -12.82
C LEU A 59 4.19 -26.38 -13.14
N ALA A 60 2.92 -26.14 -12.79
CA ALA A 60 2.28 -24.85 -13.01
C ALA A 60 2.94 -23.73 -12.18
N LYS A 61 3.34 -24.03 -10.93
CA LYS A 61 4.10 -23.08 -10.09
C LYS A 61 5.43 -22.69 -10.74
N VAL A 62 6.15 -23.66 -11.31
CA VAL A 62 7.41 -23.42 -12.04
C VAL A 62 7.15 -22.61 -13.31
N GLN A 63 6.22 -23.05 -14.17
CA GLN A 63 6.00 -22.47 -15.49
C GLN A 63 5.41 -21.05 -15.45
N MET A 64 4.47 -20.81 -14.55
CA MET A 64 3.69 -19.56 -14.52
C MET A 64 4.23 -18.55 -13.51
N LEU A 65 4.85 -19.03 -12.43
CA LEU A 65 5.31 -18.19 -11.32
C LEU A 65 6.81 -18.33 -11.05
N GLN A 66 7.55 -19.07 -11.87
CA GLN A 66 9.01 -19.20 -11.74
C GLN A 66 9.45 -19.68 -10.35
N VAL A 67 8.58 -20.40 -9.64
CA VAL A 67 8.95 -21.11 -8.41
C VAL A 67 10.08 -22.07 -8.75
N LYS A 68 11.14 -22.08 -7.95
CA LYS A 68 12.31 -22.89 -8.25
C LYS A 68 12.01 -24.35 -7.96
N GLN A 69 12.47 -25.22 -8.86
CA GLN A 69 12.32 -26.66 -8.67
C GLN A 69 12.99 -27.12 -7.36
N VAL A 70 14.19 -26.61 -7.06
CA VAL A 70 14.90 -26.92 -5.81
C VAL A 70 14.10 -26.55 -4.55
N THR A 71 13.37 -25.43 -4.57
CA THR A 71 12.52 -25.02 -3.44
C THR A 71 11.35 -25.99 -3.24
N LEU A 72 10.78 -26.50 -4.33
CA LEU A 72 9.73 -27.53 -4.27
C LEU A 72 10.28 -28.87 -3.76
N ASP A 73 11.48 -29.24 -4.17
CA ASP A 73 12.12 -30.51 -3.79
C ASP A 73 12.50 -30.51 -2.29
N ASP A 74 13.06 -29.40 -1.79
CA ASP A 74 13.55 -29.29 -0.42
C ASP A 74 12.43 -29.04 0.61
N PHE A 75 11.44 -28.18 0.29
CA PHE A 75 10.45 -27.72 1.26
C PHE A 75 9.03 -28.25 0.99
N GLY A 76 8.79 -28.79 -0.20
CA GLY A 76 7.47 -29.17 -0.69
C GLY A 76 6.59 -27.98 -1.07
N ALA A 77 5.51 -28.26 -1.82
CA ALA A 77 4.61 -27.23 -2.35
C ALA A 77 3.88 -26.40 -1.27
N VAL A 78 3.71 -26.95 -0.06
CA VAL A 78 3.02 -26.31 1.07
C VAL A 78 4.08 -25.86 2.08
N SER A 79 4.67 -24.71 1.82
CA SER A 79 5.79 -24.13 2.57
C SER A 79 5.78 -22.60 2.50
N ASP A 80 6.53 -21.96 3.38
CA ASP A 80 6.70 -20.52 3.40
C ASP A 80 7.47 -20.06 2.14
N GLU A 81 8.53 -20.79 1.80
CA GLU A 81 9.42 -20.53 0.66
C GLU A 81 8.65 -20.53 -0.66
N VAL A 82 7.85 -21.56 -0.92
CA VAL A 82 7.03 -21.64 -2.13
C VAL A 82 5.98 -20.53 -2.16
N ALA A 83 5.34 -20.21 -1.03
CA ALA A 83 4.38 -19.12 -0.98
C ALA A 83 5.03 -17.77 -1.34
N ARG A 84 6.23 -17.48 -0.84
CA ARG A 84 6.96 -16.25 -1.19
C ARG A 84 7.41 -16.23 -2.64
N GLU A 85 7.94 -17.33 -3.16
CA GLU A 85 8.31 -17.41 -4.58
C GLU A 85 7.08 -17.22 -5.48
N MET A 86 5.91 -17.77 -5.11
CA MET A 86 4.66 -17.53 -5.83
C MET A 86 4.27 -16.04 -5.87
N VAL A 87 4.52 -15.27 -4.79
CA VAL A 87 4.31 -13.81 -4.79
C VAL A 87 5.27 -13.12 -5.76
N GLY A 88 6.56 -13.44 -5.69
CA GLY A 88 7.57 -12.87 -6.58
C GLY A 88 7.28 -13.16 -8.05
N GLY A 89 6.91 -14.40 -8.36
CA GLY A 89 6.46 -14.82 -9.67
C GLY A 89 5.23 -14.08 -10.17
N ALA A 90 4.22 -13.92 -9.32
CA ALA A 90 2.99 -13.23 -9.71
C ALA A 90 3.26 -11.76 -10.05
N LEU A 91 4.06 -11.06 -9.23
CA LEU A 91 4.50 -9.69 -9.50
C LEU A 91 5.30 -9.60 -10.80
N ALA A 92 6.23 -10.54 -11.05
CA ALA A 92 7.05 -10.53 -12.24
C ALA A 92 6.29 -10.82 -13.55
N ASN A 93 5.11 -11.47 -13.46
CA ASN A 93 4.32 -11.90 -14.63
C ASN A 93 2.96 -11.17 -14.71
N SER A 94 2.82 -10.01 -14.06
CA SER A 94 1.62 -9.18 -14.11
C SER A 94 1.99 -7.69 -14.16
N ASP A 95 0.98 -6.84 -14.42
CA ASP A 95 1.12 -5.38 -14.36
C ASP A 95 0.68 -4.83 -13.00
N ALA A 96 0.73 -5.67 -11.94
CA ALA A 96 0.26 -5.33 -10.60
C ALA A 96 1.41 -4.96 -9.66
N GLU A 97 1.16 -3.99 -8.77
CA GLU A 97 2.12 -3.59 -7.74
C GLU A 97 2.04 -4.47 -6.49
N ILE A 98 0.93 -5.17 -6.28
CA ILE A 98 0.68 -6.01 -5.10
C ILE A 98 0.35 -7.42 -5.55
N ALA A 99 0.86 -8.41 -4.80
CA ALA A 99 0.48 -9.79 -5.00
C ALA A 99 0.11 -10.46 -3.68
N VAL A 100 -0.84 -11.41 -3.76
CA VAL A 100 -1.15 -12.36 -2.70
C VAL A 100 -1.05 -13.77 -3.25
N SER A 101 -0.43 -14.67 -2.50
CA SER A 101 -0.33 -16.08 -2.85
C SER A 101 -0.85 -16.98 -1.74
N VAL A 102 -1.40 -18.14 -2.12
CA VAL A 102 -1.82 -19.18 -1.17
C VAL A 102 -1.43 -20.58 -1.64
N THR A 103 -0.83 -21.35 -0.73
CA THR A 103 -0.56 -22.77 -0.92
C THR A 103 -0.86 -23.54 0.36
N GLY A 104 -1.55 -24.68 0.25
CA GLY A 104 -2.11 -25.35 1.43
C GLY A 104 -2.80 -26.68 1.16
N ILE A 105 -3.24 -27.32 2.24
CA ILE A 105 -3.87 -28.64 2.24
C ILE A 105 -5.32 -28.48 2.70
N ALA A 106 -6.25 -28.31 1.76
CA ALA A 106 -7.66 -28.17 2.09
C ALA A 106 -8.34 -29.51 2.45
N GLY A 107 -7.70 -30.65 2.23
CA GLY A 107 -8.28 -31.95 2.56
C GLY A 107 -9.30 -32.47 1.53
N PRO A 108 -10.00 -33.59 1.83
CA PRO A 108 -9.92 -34.32 3.10
C PRO A 108 -8.63 -35.14 3.27
N THR A 109 -7.85 -35.33 2.20
CA THR A 109 -6.57 -36.06 2.20
C THR A 109 -5.38 -35.13 1.93
N GLY A 110 -4.17 -35.69 1.94
CA GLY A 110 -2.92 -34.97 1.62
C GLY A 110 -2.24 -34.31 2.83
N GLY A 111 -2.82 -34.44 4.02
CA GLY A 111 -2.17 -34.07 5.28
C GLY A 111 -1.11 -35.07 5.72
N SER A 112 -0.21 -34.61 6.59
CA SER A 112 0.77 -35.41 7.33
C SER A 112 0.79 -34.98 8.80
N GLU A 113 1.49 -35.69 9.67
CA GLU A 113 1.66 -35.27 11.07
C GLU A 113 2.30 -33.87 11.17
N GLN A 114 3.25 -33.55 10.29
CA GLN A 114 3.96 -32.26 10.29
C GLN A 114 3.16 -31.14 9.62
N LYS A 115 2.34 -31.47 8.62
CA LYS A 115 1.50 -30.55 7.85
C LYS A 115 0.09 -31.15 7.74
N PRO A 116 -0.74 -31.08 8.79
CA PRO A 116 -2.07 -31.65 8.76
C PRO A 116 -2.98 -30.93 7.76
N VAL A 117 -4.11 -31.57 7.41
CA VAL A 117 -5.20 -30.88 6.70
C VAL A 117 -5.56 -29.59 7.44
N GLY A 118 -5.76 -28.51 6.69
CA GLY A 118 -5.92 -27.17 7.23
C GLY A 118 -4.63 -26.34 7.25
N THR A 119 -3.46 -26.95 7.02
CA THR A 119 -2.20 -26.20 6.89
C THR A 119 -2.21 -25.37 5.61
N VAL A 120 -2.12 -24.05 5.75
CA VAL A 120 -2.09 -23.11 4.62
C VAL A 120 -1.04 -22.03 4.88
N TYR A 121 -0.21 -21.75 3.88
CA TYR A 121 0.67 -20.59 3.85
C TYR A 121 0.04 -19.51 2.98
N ILE A 122 -0.06 -18.31 3.53
CA ILE A 122 -0.54 -17.13 2.83
C ILE A 122 0.62 -16.13 2.81
N ALA A 123 1.06 -15.75 1.62
CA ALA A 123 2.09 -14.74 1.43
C ALA A 123 1.54 -13.52 0.68
N TRP A 124 2.17 -12.38 0.89
CA TRP A 124 1.80 -11.12 0.26
C TRP A 124 3.04 -10.26 0.08
N GLY A 125 3.04 -9.40 -0.94
CA GLY A 125 4.17 -8.53 -1.21
C GLY A 125 3.81 -7.41 -2.17
N MET A 126 4.75 -6.48 -2.31
CA MET A 126 4.71 -5.43 -3.32
C MET A 126 5.97 -5.47 -4.18
N THR A 127 5.89 -4.93 -5.39
CA THR A 127 7.06 -4.75 -6.26
C THR A 127 8.14 -3.94 -5.52
N GLY A 128 9.36 -4.49 -5.46
CA GLY A 128 10.50 -3.88 -4.78
C GLY A 128 10.46 -3.90 -3.25
N GLY A 129 9.43 -4.48 -2.64
CA GLY A 129 9.26 -4.57 -1.19
C GLY A 129 9.60 -5.94 -0.60
N ALA A 130 9.65 -6.01 0.73
CA ALA A 130 9.75 -7.27 1.44
C ALA A 130 8.45 -8.08 1.29
N ILE A 131 8.58 -9.36 0.96
CA ILE A 131 7.46 -10.30 0.93
C ILE A 131 7.24 -10.81 2.35
N GLY A 132 5.99 -10.76 2.83
CA GLY A 132 5.56 -11.38 4.09
C GLY A 132 4.91 -12.74 3.83
N CYS A 133 4.98 -13.64 4.79
CA CYS A 133 4.26 -14.91 4.76
C CYS A 133 3.85 -15.30 6.18
N LYS A 134 2.69 -15.95 6.31
CA LYS A 134 2.20 -16.52 7.57
C LYS A 134 1.59 -17.90 7.32
N LYS A 135 1.92 -18.84 8.21
CA LYS A 135 1.31 -20.16 8.30
C LYS A 135 0.02 -20.08 9.12
N TYR A 136 -1.01 -20.78 8.64
CA TYR A 136 -2.28 -20.97 9.30
C TYR A 136 -2.59 -22.46 9.44
N ALA A 137 -3.35 -22.79 10.47
CA ALA A 137 -3.94 -24.11 10.69
C ALA A 137 -5.46 -23.90 10.83
N PHE A 138 -6.16 -24.04 9.71
CA PHE A 138 -7.61 -23.90 9.67
C PHE A 138 -8.29 -25.20 10.06
N LEU A 139 -9.47 -25.08 10.68
CA LEU A 139 -10.29 -26.22 11.06
C LEU A 139 -11.49 -26.33 10.12
N GLY A 140 -12.04 -27.54 10.00
CA GLY A 140 -13.22 -27.79 9.18
C GLY A 140 -12.95 -28.64 7.95
N ASP A 141 -13.96 -28.75 7.11
CA ASP A 141 -13.89 -29.47 5.85
C ASP A 141 -13.19 -28.68 4.73
N ARG A 142 -13.11 -29.28 3.55
CA ARG A 142 -12.45 -28.66 2.39
C ARG A 142 -13.05 -27.31 1.99
N THR A 143 -14.36 -27.16 2.12
CA THR A 143 -15.06 -25.92 1.78
C THR A 143 -14.76 -24.84 2.82
N GLU A 144 -14.87 -25.20 4.10
CA GLU A 144 -14.63 -24.30 5.23
C GLU A 144 -13.17 -23.81 5.26
N ILE A 145 -12.20 -24.70 5.01
CA ILE A 145 -10.78 -24.34 4.94
C ILE A 145 -10.51 -23.38 3.78
N ARG A 146 -11.13 -23.61 2.61
CA ARG A 146 -10.99 -22.71 1.45
C ARG A 146 -11.59 -21.34 1.73
N GLN A 147 -12.78 -21.28 2.35
CA GLN A 147 -13.42 -20.02 2.71
C GLN A 147 -12.58 -19.23 3.72
N GLN A 148 -12.10 -19.87 4.79
CA GLN A 148 -11.19 -19.25 5.75
C GLN A 148 -9.92 -18.74 5.06
N THR A 149 -9.35 -19.52 4.13
CA THR A 149 -8.16 -19.09 3.37
C THR A 149 -8.44 -17.79 2.60
N VAL A 150 -9.58 -17.66 1.93
CA VAL A 150 -9.97 -16.44 1.21
C VAL A 150 -10.11 -15.26 2.17
N VAL A 151 -10.83 -15.43 3.29
CA VAL A 151 -11.01 -14.40 4.32
C VAL A 151 -9.66 -13.89 4.84
N TYR A 152 -8.75 -14.79 5.20
CA TYR A 152 -7.45 -14.42 5.74
C TYR A 152 -6.51 -13.83 4.68
N ALA A 153 -6.60 -14.26 3.42
CA ALA A 153 -5.84 -13.63 2.33
C ALA A 153 -6.24 -12.17 2.11
N LEU A 154 -7.55 -11.87 2.05
CA LEU A 154 -8.06 -10.50 1.92
C LEU A 154 -7.71 -9.66 3.15
N THR A 155 -7.89 -10.22 4.34
CA THR A 155 -7.56 -9.57 5.62
C THR A 155 -6.08 -9.21 5.69
N ASN A 156 -5.18 -10.13 5.34
CA ASN A 156 -3.74 -9.88 5.37
C ASN A 156 -3.35 -8.74 4.42
N CYS A 157 -3.93 -8.70 3.21
CA CYS A 157 -3.71 -7.62 2.25
C CYS A 157 -4.16 -6.26 2.83
N LEU A 158 -5.34 -6.20 3.44
CA LEU A 158 -5.88 -4.99 4.08
C LEU A 158 -5.02 -4.48 5.25
N GLN A 159 -4.54 -5.42 6.08
CA GLN A 159 -3.78 -5.14 7.30
C GLN A 159 -2.32 -4.74 7.06
N GLN A 160 -1.79 -4.93 5.85
CA GLN A 160 -0.42 -4.49 5.56
C GLN A 160 -0.33 -2.97 5.52
N GLN A 161 -0.11 -2.38 6.70
CA GLN A 161 0.18 -0.96 6.83
C GLN A 161 1.38 -0.55 5.97
N LYS A 162 2.38 -1.42 5.74
CA LYS A 162 3.52 -1.13 4.85
C LYS A 162 3.13 -1.00 3.38
N ILE A 163 2.10 -1.71 2.91
CA ILE A 163 1.56 -1.57 1.56
C ILE A 163 1.05 -0.15 1.33
N PHE A 164 0.39 0.42 2.32
CA PHE A 164 -0.23 1.74 2.21
C PHE A 164 0.57 2.88 2.87
N LYS A 165 1.54 2.60 3.75
CA LYS A 165 2.44 3.58 4.39
C LYS A 165 3.64 3.93 3.51
N ASN A 166 4.21 2.99 2.76
CA ASN A 166 5.34 3.29 1.86
C ASN A 166 4.92 4.20 0.70
N ILE A 167 3.65 4.13 0.29
CA ILE A 167 3.06 5.01 -0.73
C ILE A 167 2.85 6.42 -0.19
N LYS A 168 2.37 6.56 1.06
CA LYS A 168 2.13 7.86 1.69
C LYS A 168 3.40 8.61 2.08
N VAL A 169 4.45 7.91 2.51
CA VAL A 169 5.78 8.54 2.70
C VAL A 169 6.30 9.07 1.36
N SER A 170 6.14 8.31 0.27
CA SER A 170 6.41 8.78 -1.09
C SER A 170 5.54 9.97 -1.49
N LEU A 171 4.25 9.99 -1.14
CA LEU A 171 3.34 11.09 -1.50
C LEU A 171 3.66 12.38 -0.75
N TYR A 172 3.94 12.31 0.56
CA TYR A 172 4.43 13.48 1.31
C TYR A 172 5.75 14.01 0.75
N GLN A 173 6.70 13.13 0.44
CA GLN A 173 7.97 13.54 -0.18
C GLN A 173 7.75 14.19 -1.56
N LYS A 174 6.86 13.64 -2.39
CA LYS A 174 6.48 14.22 -3.68
C LYS A 174 5.79 15.58 -3.50
N SER A 175 4.88 15.71 -2.54
CA SER A 175 4.24 16.98 -2.20
C SER A 175 5.26 18.00 -1.71
N GLU A 176 6.20 17.61 -0.85
CA GLU A 176 7.28 18.49 -0.39
C GLU A 176 8.18 18.95 -1.55
N ILE A 177 8.56 18.06 -2.47
CA ILE A 177 9.35 18.42 -3.66
C ILE A 177 8.57 19.40 -4.55
N PHE A 178 7.31 19.11 -4.83
CA PHE A 178 6.44 19.99 -5.63
C PHE A 178 6.29 21.36 -4.97
N LEU A 179 5.97 21.42 -3.68
CA LEU A 179 5.82 22.68 -2.94
C LEU A 179 7.13 23.48 -2.93
N LYS A 180 8.29 22.84 -2.73
CA LYS A 180 9.60 23.51 -2.83
C LYS A 180 9.83 24.13 -4.21
N GLN A 181 9.51 23.41 -5.28
CA GLN A 181 9.66 23.91 -6.65
C GLN A 181 8.71 25.08 -6.93
N LEU A 182 7.44 24.95 -6.52
CA LEU A 182 6.42 25.98 -6.68
C LEU A 182 6.81 27.27 -5.94
N LEU A 183 7.20 27.15 -4.67
CA LEU A 183 7.63 28.31 -3.86
C LEU A 183 8.87 28.97 -4.46
N LYS A 184 9.86 28.19 -4.91
CA LYS A 184 11.05 28.72 -5.59
C LYS A 184 10.69 29.49 -6.87
N GLN A 185 9.68 29.05 -7.61
CA GLN A 185 9.25 29.70 -8.85
C GLN A 185 8.44 30.98 -8.61
N LYS A 186 7.64 31.02 -7.54
CA LYS A 186 6.63 32.07 -7.32
C LYS A 186 7.04 33.13 -6.31
N LEU A 187 7.91 32.80 -5.36
CA LEU A 187 8.38 33.77 -4.36
C LEU A 187 9.56 34.60 -4.88
N PRO A 188 9.78 35.82 -4.35
CA PRO A 188 10.97 36.63 -4.64
C PRO A 188 12.28 35.87 -4.35
N GLU A 189 13.34 36.12 -5.12
CA GLU A 189 14.63 35.37 -5.04
C GLU A 189 15.25 35.30 -3.64
N ASN A 190 15.12 36.35 -2.82
CA ASN A 190 15.66 36.42 -1.46
C ASN A 190 14.69 35.91 -0.37
N SER A 191 13.64 35.18 -0.75
CA SER A 191 12.65 34.66 0.20
C SER A 191 13.16 33.35 0.80
N HIS A 192 13.24 33.26 2.11
CA HIS A 192 13.48 32.02 2.82
C HIS A 192 12.15 31.36 3.18
N TYR A 193 12.03 30.05 3.00
CA TYR A 193 10.86 29.29 3.36
C TYR A 193 11.23 27.98 4.04
N PHE A 194 10.38 27.58 4.98
CA PHE A 194 10.65 26.46 5.86
C PHE A 194 9.35 25.82 6.32
N LEU A 195 9.43 24.53 6.59
CA LEU A 195 8.35 23.81 7.28
C LEU A 195 8.42 24.14 8.77
N PHE A 196 7.28 24.44 9.38
CA PHE A 196 7.15 24.57 10.84
C PHE A 196 6.01 23.69 11.37
N GLY A 197 5.59 23.91 12.62
CA GLY A 197 4.41 23.24 13.16
C GLY A 197 4.63 21.76 13.53
N SER A 198 3.55 20.97 13.50
CA SER A 198 3.53 19.59 13.99
C SER A 198 4.45 18.66 13.19
N ARG A 199 4.57 18.90 11.87
CA ARG A 199 5.42 18.13 10.96
C ARG A 199 6.89 18.40 11.20
N ALA A 200 7.30 19.67 11.32
CA ALA A 200 8.67 20.01 11.71
C ALA A 200 9.05 19.47 13.10
N LYS A 201 8.07 19.33 14.01
CA LYS A 201 8.29 18.77 15.34
C LYS A 201 8.42 17.24 15.36
N GLY A 202 7.96 16.55 14.32
CA GLY A 202 7.88 15.09 14.27
C GLY A 202 6.70 14.50 15.06
N THR A 203 5.69 15.32 15.38
CA THR A 203 4.52 14.93 16.17
C THR A 203 3.22 14.92 15.36
N ALA A 204 3.31 15.19 14.06
CA ALA A 204 2.18 15.22 13.16
C ALA A 204 1.52 13.85 13.01
N SER A 205 0.18 13.83 12.98
CA SER A 205 -0.57 12.68 12.49
C SER A 205 -0.47 12.58 10.97
N GLU A 206 -0.87 11.44 10.40
CA GLU A 206 -0.80 11.23 8.95
C GLU A 206 -1.65 12.22 8.12
N MET A 207 -2.69 12.80 8.73
CA MET A 207 -3.64 13.75 8.09
C MET A 207 -3.36 15.21 8.46
N ALA A 208 -2.29 15.51 9.20
CA ALA A 208 -1.97 16.87 9.59
C ALA A 208 -1.75 17.78 8.36
N ASP A 209 -2.03 19.05 8.51
CA ASP A 209 -1.68 20.11 7.56
C ASP A 209 -0.16 20.25 7.36
N ILE A 210 0.21 20.96 6.30
CA ILE A 210 1.59 21.36 6.00
C ILE A 210 1.70 22.87 6.26
N ASP A 211 2.33 23.22 7.38
CA ASP A 211 2.59 24.60 7.77
C ASP A 211 3.91 25.11 7.15
N ILE A 212 3.83 26.09 6.25
CA ILE A 212 4.99 26.68 5.58
C ILE A 212 5.12 28.14 5.96
N GLY A 213 6.27 28.49 6.55
CA GLY A 213 6.63 29.86 6.88
C GLY A 213 7.46 30.47 5.76
N ILE A 214 7.19 31.73 5.44
CA ILE A 214 7.94 32.54 4.48
C ILE A 214 8.54 33.73 5.22
N LEU A 215 9.84 33.93 5.06
CA LEU A 215 10.60 35.08 5.54
C LEU A 215 11.26 35.78 4.35
N ALA A 216 10.81 36.98 4.04
CA ALA A 216 11.37 37.83 2.99
C ALA A 216 11.67 39.23 3.54
N GLU A 217 12.43 40.03 2.78
CA GLU A 217 12.74 41.41 3.15
C GLU A 217 11.47 42.27 3.30
N LEU A 218 10.54 42.09 2.36
CA LEU A 218 9.23 42.75 2.29
C LEU A 218 8.10 41.74 2.39
N ALA A 219 6.91 42.22 2.79
CA ALA A 219 5.72 41.39 2.85
C ALA A 219 5.35 40.87 1.45
N ILE A 220 4.94 39.60 1.39
CA ILE A 220 4.56 38.95 0.13
C ILE A 220 3.19 39.50 -0.31
N PRO A 221 3.06 40.03 -1.55
CA PRO A 221 1.78 40.47 -2.07
C PRO A 221 0.74 39.36 -2.00
N LYS A 222 -0.48 39.69 -1.53
CA LYS A 222 -1.59 38.72 -1.42
C LYS A 222 -1.87 37.96 -2.71
N GLN A 223 -1.70 38.63 -3.86
CA GLN A 223 -1.90 38.01 -5.16
C GLN A 223 -0.92 36.85 -5.43
N ILE A 224 0.33 36.95 -4.96
CA ILE A 224 1.30 35.84 -5.09
C ILE A 224 0.87 34.67 -4.22
N ILE A 225 0.47 34.92 -2.97
CA ILE A 225 -0.01 33.86 -2.06
C ILE A 225 -1.27 33.17 -2.62
N ASN A 226 -2.23 33.95 -3.14
CA ASN A 226 -3.43 33.40 -3.75
C ASN A 226 -3.12 32.52 -4.96
N ASN A 227 -2.25 32.96 -5.87
CA ASN A 227 -1.85 32.17 -7.03
C ASN A 227 -1.16 30.86 -6.61
N ILE A 228 -0.34 30.88 -5.55
CA ILE A 228 0.27 29.65 -5.03
C ILE A 228 -0.80 28.72 -4.46
N ASN A 229 -1.77 29.24 -3.71
CA ASN A 229 -2.86 28.43 -3.16
C ASN A 229 -3.72 27.79 -4.26
N GLU A 230 -4.08 28.54 -5.31
CA GLU A 230 -4.81 28.02 -6.47
C GLU A 230 -4.03 26.85 -7.13
N GLU A 231 -2.73 27.01 -7.36
CA GLU A 231 -1.91 25.92 -7.93
C GLU A 231 -1.77 24.72 -7.01
N ILE A 232 -1.80 24.91 -5.68
CA ILE A 232 -1.83 23.80 -4.72
C ILE A 232 -3.17 23.07 -4.78
N GLU A 233 -4.29 23.80 -4.83
CA GLU A 233 -5.64 23.24 -4.91
C GLU A 233 -5.86 22.42 -6.19
N GLU A 234 -5.26 22.84 -7.30
CA GLU A 234 -5.29 22.11 -8.58
C GLU A 234 -4.25 20.98 -8.69
N SER A 235 -3.40 20.79 -7.67
CA SER A 235 -2.30 19.83 -7.70
C SER A 235 -2.68 18.43 -7.17
N PHE A 236 -1.69 17.53 -7.16
CA PHE A 236 -1.82 16.21 -6.55
C PHE A 236 -1.62 16.22 -5.01
N VAL A 237 -1.33 17.37 -4.40
CA VAL A 237 -1.03 17.49 -2.96
C VAL A 237 -2.30 17.19 -2.16
N PRO A 238 -2.36 16.08 -1.40
CA PRO A 238 -3.59 15.67 -0.70
C PRO A 238 -3.74 16.36 0.67
N TYR A 239 -2.83 17.26 1.03
CA TYR A 239 -2.74 17.87 2.34
C TYR A 239 -3.25 19.31 2.27
N LYS A 240 -3.93 19.75 3.32
CA LYS A 240 -4.12 21.18 3.56
C LYS A 240 -2.75 21.82 3.74
N VAL A 241 -2.47 22.89 3.02
CA VAL A 241 -1.22 23.66 3.10
C VAL A 241 -1.54 25.05 3.61
N ASP A 242 -0.89 25.45 4.69
CA ASP A 242 -1.04 26.78 5.28
C ASP A 242 0.24 27.57 5.03
N LEU A 243 0.16 28.55 4.12
CA LEU A 243 1.24 29.47 3.82
C LEU A 243 1.14 30.72 4.70
N ILE A 244 2.18 30.96 5.49
CA ILE A 244 2.22 32.10 6.40
C ILE A 244 3.41 32.98 6.05
N ASP A 245 3.13 34.25 5.72
CA ASP A 245 4.15 35.28 5.61
C ASP A 245 4.46 35.84 7.00
N PHE A 246 5.68 35.58 7.48
CA PHE A 246 6.12 35.96 8.81
C PHE A 246 6.42 37.46 8.91
N LYS A 247 6.46 38.19 7.78
CA LYS A 247 6.55 39.65 7.79
C LYS A 247 5.25 40.32 8.22
N VAL A 248 4.12 39.64 8.05
CA VAL A 248 2.78 40.13 8.43
C VAL A 248 2.20 39.40 9.65
N ALA A 249 2.76 38.25 10.02
CA ALA A 249 2.35 37.52 11.22
C ALA A 249 2.70 38.26 12.51
N SER A 250 2.00 37.96 13.60
CA SER A 250 2.32 38.55 14.90
C SER A 250 3.70 38.10 15.39
N GLU A 251 4.38 38.99 16.12
CA GLU A 251 5.71 38.70 16.66
C GLU A 251 5.70 37.49 17.61
N SER A 252 4.65 37.37 18.43
CA SER A 252 4.46 36.25 19.35
C SER A 252 4.30 34.91 18.61
N PHE A 253 3.55 34.90 17.52
CA PHE A 253 3.39 33.72 16.67
C PHE A 253 4.71 33.35 15.99
N THR A 254 5.38 34.33 15.41
CA THR A 254 6.67 34.17 14.71
C THR A 254 7.72 33.54 15.63
N GLN A 255 7.88 34.09 16.84
CA GLN A 255 8.80 33.55 17.85
C GLN A 255 8.47 32.11 18.23
N GLN A 256 7.18 31.76 18.34
CA GLN A 256 6.76 30.40 18.69
C GLN A 256 7.00 29.41 17.55
N ALA A 257 6.72 29.81 16.31
CA ALA A 257 6.88 28.98 15.13
C ALA A 257 8.36 28.71 14.82
N LEU A 258 9.24 29.71 14.98
CA LEU A 258 10.67 29.59 14.73
C LEU A 258 11.43 28.70 15.73
N LYS A 259 10.81 28.26 16.84
CA LYS A 259 11.46 27.38 17.83
C LYS A 259 11.92 26.04 17.25
N LYS A 260 11.22 25.52 16.24
CA LYS A 260 11.58 24.27 15.55
C LYS A 260 11.07 24.30 14.11
N VAL A 261 12.00 24.41 13.17
CA VAL A 261 11.73 24.52 11.74
C VAL A 261 12.62 23.54 10.96
N ILE A 262 12.20 23.22 9.74
CA ILE A 262 13.01 22.48 8.76
C ILE A 262 13.18 23.41 7.54
N PRO A 263 14.39 23.95 7.31
CA PRO A 263 14.66 24.81 6.15
C PRO A 263 14.39 24.08 4.84
N TRP A 264 13.74 24.76 3.90
CA TRP A 264 13.48 24.24 2.56
C TRP A 264 14.35 24.92 1.48
N ASN A 265 14.94 26.07 1.81
CA ASN A 265 15.99 26.75 1.06
C ASN A 265 16.98 27.48 1.97
#